data_AF-R4FNR5-F1
#
_entry.id   AF-R4FNR5-F1
#
_cell.length_a   1.000
_cell.length_b   1.000
_cell.length_c   1.000
_cell.angle_alpha   90.00
_cell.angle_beta   90.00
_cell.angle_gamma   90.00
#
_symmetry.space_group_name_H-M   'P 1'
#
loop_
_entity.id
_entity.type
_entity.pdbx_description
1 polymer ?
#
loop_
_entity_poly.entity_id
_entity_poly.type
_entity_poly.pdbx_seq_one_letter_code
_entity_poly.pdbx_strand_id
1 'polypeptide(L)'
;MASGTLYTIPDNFRTYKVLIAAQYGGGGVKVAPEFVFGETNKTPDFLKKFPHGKVPAFMSSKGEYITESNAIAYFVSSSELRGKTDTDKAHVIQWLSYADTEVLPYTSAFVFPYMGMIELNKQAVANAKNELKNVFQQLNQYLLTRTYLVGEEITLADIVLACTLLNAYKYVLDPNFRKPYQNVNRWFSTITNQPKVKNVIGTVKLCEKEPEVPKSSESGGKKEGKKKGGSGDQKELPPKQEQPKPAQPEELDETELALAAEPKSKDPFSALPPGSFNMDDFKRAYSNQDTDKSIPYFWEKFDKDNYSIWLGEYKYNDELKKVFMSCNLITGMFQRLDKMRKHAFASVCLFGKDDDSTISGIWIWRGHNLAFELSPDLQVDYESYTWSKLNSDDASHKKMINEYLDWTCKDKAGRSFTQGKIFK
;
A
#
# COMPACT_ATOMS: atom_id res chain seq x y z
N MET A 1 -15.13 30.14 -13.41
CA MET A 1 -14.49 28.82 -13.60
C MET A 1 -13.15 28.80 -12.87
N ALA A 2 -12.82 27.71 -12.18
CA ALA A 2 -11.56 27.58 -11.45
C ALA A 2 -10.39 27.46 -12.43
N SER A 3 -9.35 28.28 -12.25
CA SER A 3 -8.12 28.19 -13.03
C SER A 3 -6.94 28.14 -12.09
N GLY A 4 -5.82 27.53 -12.49
CA GLY A 4 -4.67 27.39 -11.62
C GLY A 4 -3.67 26.34 -12.09
N THR A 5 -2.69 26.09 -11.21
CA THR A 5 -1.59 25.18 -11.45
C THR A 5 -1.79 23.91 -10.63
N LEU A 6 -1.73 22.75 -11.29
CA LEU A 6 -1.83 21.42 -10.72
C LEU A 6 -0.43 20.78 -10.66
N TYR A 7 0.03 20.45 -9.47
CA TYR A 7 1.29 19.74 -9.24
C TYR A 7 1.01 18.24 -9.12
N THR A 8 1.68 17.43 -9.95
CA THR A 8 1.45 15.99 -10.01
C THR A 8 2.52 15.25 -10.80
N ILE A 9 2.45 13.91 -10.79
CA ILE A 9 3.27 13.00 -11.61
C ILE A 9 2.46 12.50 -12.83
N PRO A 10 3.15 12.05 -13.90
CA PRO A 10 2.52 11.35 -15.02
C PRO A 10 1.72 10.12 -14.56
N ASP A 11 0.72 9.73 -15.36
CA ASP A 11 -0.08 8.50 -15.17
C ASP A 11 -0.74 8.29 -13.81
N ASN A 12 -0.98 9.37 -13.07
CA ASN A 12 -1.62 9.31 -11.77
C ASN A 12 -3.15 9.31 -11.88
N PHE A 13 -3.80 8.18 -11.57
CA PHE A 13 -5.27 8.06 -11.58
C PHE A 13 -5.97 9.08 -10.67
N ARG A 14 -5.31 9.56 -9.60
CA ARG A 14 -5.85 10.61 -8.73
C ARG A 14 -5.94 11.96 -9.44
N THR A 15 -5.01 12.21 -10.36
CA THR A 15 -4.92 13.43 -11.15
C THR A 15 -5.91 13.42 -12.30
N TYR A 16 -6.16 12.26 -12.89
CA TYR A 16 -7.18 12.10 -13.94
C TYR A 16 -8.56 12.58 -13.46
N LYS A 17 -8.94 12.32 -12.21
CA LYS A 17 -10.16 12.87 -11.60
C LYS A 17 -10.25 14.39 -11.72
N VAL A 18 -9.16 15.08 -11.40
CA VAL A 18 -9.06 16.55 -11.45
C VAL A 18 -9.11 17.06 -12.88
N LEU A 19 -8.30 16.49 -13.76
CA LEU A 19 -8.19 16.93 -15.16
C LEU A 19 -9.49 16.70 -15.92
N ILE A 20 -10.16 15.56 -15.70
CA ILE A 20 -11.49 15.30 -16.27
C ILE A 20 -12.50 16.31 -15.74
N ALA A 21 -12.57 16.50 -14.42
CA ALA A 21 -13.50 17.46 -13.83
C ALA A 21 -13.29 18.88 -14.39
N ALA A 22 -12.05 19.30 -14.64
CA ALA A 22 -11.72 20.58 -15.26
C ALA A 22 -12.26 20.72 -16.70
N GLN A 23 -12.29 19.64 -17.50
CA GLN A 23 -12.88 19.66 -18.85
C GLN A 23 -14.39 19.97 -18.82
N TYR A 24 -15.08 19.60 -17.74
CA TYR A 24 -16.49 19.95 -17.52
C TYR A 24 -16.65 21.31 -16.86
N GLY A 25 -15.75 21.67 -15.95
CA GLY A 25 -15.75 22.96 -15.25
C GLY A 25 -15.25 24.15 -16.07
N GLY A 26 -14.82 23.95 -17.33
CA GLY A 26 -14.49 25.02 -18.29
C GLY A 26 -13.43 26.03 -17.85
N GLY A 27 -12.63 25.68 -16.85
CA GLY A 27 -11.57 26.52 -16.31
C GLY A 27 -10.17 26.11 -16.79
N GLY A 28 -9.19 26.98 -16.57
CA GLY A 28 -7.81 26.76 -17.02
C GLY A 28 -6.96 26.04 -15.98
N VAL A 29 -7.06 24.72 -15.89
CA VAL A 29 -6.16 23.89 -15.06
C VAL A 29 -4.95 23.49 -15.90
N LYS A 30 -3.75 23.87 -15.47
CA LYS A 30 -2.49 23.53 -16.14
C LYS A 30 -1.62 22.67 -15.22
N VAL A 31 -1.08 21.58 -15.74
CA VAL A 31 -0.08 20.79 -15.00
C VAL A 31 1.23 21.57 -14.94
N ALA A 32 1.86 21.63 -13.78
CA ALA A 32 3.16 22.28 -13.60
C ALA A 32 4.24 21.51 -14.38
N PRO A 33 4.87 22.09 -15.41
CA PRO A 33 5.87 21.38 -16.22
C PRO A 33 7.16 21.13 -15.45
N GLU A 34 7.52 22.01 -14.52
CA GLU A 34 8.76 21.96 -13.73
C GLU A 34 8.63 21.11 -12.45
N PHE A 35 7.52 20.38 -12.26
CA PHE A 35 7.32 19.61 -11.04
C PHE A 35 8.08 18.28 -11.10
N VAL A 36 9.02 18.09 -10.17
CA VAL A 36 9.76 16.84 -9.99
C VAL A 36 9.38 16.22 -8.65
N PHE A 37 8.77 15.04 -8.69
CA PHE A 37 8.39 14.33 -7.46
C PHE A 37 9.62 13.79 -6.74
N GLY A 38 9.64 13.92 -5.42
CA GLY A 38 10.79 13.61 -4.58
C GLY A 38 11.70 14.82 -4.34
N GLU A 39 11.62 15.86 -5.17
CA GLU A 39 12.40 17.09 -5.08
C GLU A 39 11.51 18.30 -4.79
N THR A 40 10.70 18.73 -5.76
CA THR A 40 9.86 19.93 -5.66
C THR A 40 8.93 19.85 -4.45
N ASN A 41 8.28 18.70 -4.24
CA ASN A 41 7.34 18.49 -3.14
C ASN A 41 7.97 18.39 -1.74
N LYS A 42 9.30 18.34 -1.65
CA LYS A 42 10.05 18.38 -0.39
C LYS A 42 10.67 19.74 -0.09
N THR A 43 10.64 20.67 -1.05
CA THR A 43 11.18 22.02 -0.82
C THR A 43 10.39 22.78 0.25
N PRO A 44 11.04 23.64 1.05
CA PRO A 44 10.35 24.47 2.05
C PRO A 44 9.22 25.31 1.45
N ASP A 45 9.42 25.84 0.23
CA ASP A 45 8.43 26.66 -0.47
C ASP A 45 7.19 25.86 -0.87
N PHE A 46 7.36 24.61 -1.27
CA PHE A 46 6.23 23.73 -1.56
C PHE A 46 5.52 23.30 -0.29
N LEU A 47 6.26 22.88 0.74
CA LEU A 47 5.68 22.43 2.02
C LEU A 47 4.95 23.56 2.75
N LYS A 48 5.37 24.82 2.57
CA LYS A 48 4.63 25.99 3.08
C LYS A 48 3.23 26.13 2.46
N LYS A 49 3.07 25.72 1.20
CA LYS A 49 1.78 25.75 0.47
C LYS A 49 0.99 24.46 0.67
N PHE A 50 1.70 23.33 0.73
CA PHE A 50 1.16 21.98 0.79
C PHE A 50 1.89 21.15 1.86
N PRO A 51 1.49 21.26 3.15
CA PRO A 51 2.25 20.73 4.29
C PRO A 51 2.56 19.23 4.22
N HIS A 52 1.73 18.44 3.56
CA HIS A 52 1.90 17.00 3.45
C HIS A 52 2.92 16.58 2.37
N GLY A 53 3.35 17.49 1.50
CA GLY A 53 4.25 17.17 0.38
C GLY A 53 3.69 16.12 -0.59
N LYS A 54 2.36 15.92 -0.61
CA LYS A 54 1.68 14.94 -1.46
C LYS A 54 1.12 15.58 -2.73
N VAL A 55 0.89 14.74 -3.73
CA VAL A 55 0.22 15.12 -4.99
C VAL A 55 -0.97 14.20 -5.28
N PRO A 56 -2.02 14.68 -5.99
CA PRO A 56 -2.13 16.00 -6.61
C PRO A 56 -2.30 17.14 -5.59
N ALA A 57 -1.70 18.29 -5.90
CA ALA A 57 -1.82 19.53 -5.15
C ALA A 57 -2.15 20.68 -6.12
N PHE A 58 -3.02 21.60 -5.74
CA PHE A 58 -3.53 22.63 -6.63
C PHE A 58 -3.38 24.03 -6.03
N MET A 59 -2.87 24.95 -6.84
CA MET A 59 -2.81 26.38 -6.53
C MET A 59 -3.72 27.12 -7.50
N SER A 60 -4.80 27.72 -6.99
CA SER A 60 -5.70 28.52 -7.82
C SER A 60 -5.01 29.79 -8.29
N SER A 61 -5.48 30.37 -9.40
CA SER A 61 -5.02 31.67 -9.90
C SER A 61 -5.33 32.82 -8.93
N LYS A 62 -6.13 32.57 -7.89
CA LYS A 62 -6.43 33.52 -6.80
C LYS A 62 -5.53 33.31 -5.58
N GLY A 63 -4.59 32.37 -5.62
CA GLY A 63 -3.68 32.07 -4.51
C GLY A 63 -4.24 31.12 -3.46
N GLU A 64 -5.33 30.40 -3.75
CA GLU A 64 -5.87 29.38 -2.84
C GLU A 64 -5.11 28.07 -3.03
N TYR A 65 -4.73 27.41 -1.93
CA TYR A 65 -4.07 26.11 -1.94
C TYR A 65 -5.06 25.01 -1.57
N ILE A 66 -5.19 24.01 -2.44
CA ILE A 66 -6.13 22.90 -2.26
C ILE A 66 -5.35 21.59 -2.38
N THR A 67 -5.56 20.72 -1.41
CA THR A 67 -5.02 19.36 -1.36
C THR A 67 -6.17 18.36 -1.41
N GLU A 68 -5.86 17.07 -1.47
CA GLU A 68 -6.81 15.97 -1.67
C GLU A 68 -7.47 15.96 -3.05
N SER A 69 -7.22 14.88 -3.80
CA SER A 69 -7.68 14.76 -5.20
C SER A 69 -9.18 14.97 -5.40
N ASN A 70 -10.01 14.51 -4.46
CA ASN A 70 -11.47 14.70 -4.52
C ASN A 70 -11.87 16.16 -4.27
N ALA A 71 -11.21 16.85 -3.34
CA ALA A 71 -11.48 18.26 -3.06
C ALA A 71 -11.03 19.16 -4.22
N ILE A 72 -9.86 18.86 -4.82
CA ILE A 72 -9.40 19.57 -6.02
C ILE A 72 -10.38 19.33 -7.18
N ALA A 73 -10.78 18.07 -7.43
CA ALA A 73 -11.74 17.74 -8.49
C ALA A 73 -13.08 18.45 -8.27
N TYR A 74 -13.56 18.49 -7.02
CA TYR A 74 -14.76 19.25 -6.65
C TYR A 74 -14.58 20.74 -6.95
N PHE A 75 -13.47 21.36 -6.55
CA PHE A 75 -13.21 22.78 -6.76
C PHE A 75 -13.18 23.16 -8.25
N VAL A 76 -12.59 22.31 -9.10
CA VAL A 76 -12.44 22.59 -10.53
C VAL A 76 -13.62 22.15 -11.40
N SER A 77 -14.59 21.41 -10.85
CA SER A 77 -15.76 20.95 -11.59
C SER A 77 -16.81 22.04 -11.82
N SER A 78 -17.75 21.77 -12.73
CA SER A 78 -18.97 22.57 -12.86
C SER A 78 -19.96 22.30 -11.73
N SER A 79 -21.03 23.11 -11.63
CA SER A 79 -22.14 22.88 -10.70
C SER A 79 -22.85 21.57 -10.95
N GLU A 80 -23.07 21.20 -12.21
CA GLU A 80 -23.80 20.01 -12.63
C GLU A 80 -23.07 18.75 -12.17
N LEU A 81 -21.74 18.72 -12.32
CA LEU A 81 -20.92 17.61 -11.84
C LEU A 81 -20.95 17.43 -10.31
N ARG A 82 -21.30 18.47 -9.55
CA ARG A 82 -21.40 18.40 -8.09
C ARG A 82 -22.77 17.91 -7.62
N GLY A 83 -23.75 17.81 -8.51
CA GLY A 83 -25.14 17.48 -8.20
C GLY A 83 -26.07 18.69 -8.33
N LYS A 84 -27.28 18.47 -8.88
CA LYS A 84 -28.27 19.52 -9.16
C LYS A 84 -29.09 19.87 -7.92
N THR A 85 -29.43 18.87 -7.12
CA THR A 85 -30.16 19.01 -5.85
C THR A 85 -29.23 18.79 -4.65
N ASP A 86 -29.65 19.18 -3.45
CA ASP A 86 -28.86 18.90 -2.25
C ASP A 86 -28.74 17.40 -1.96
N THR A 87 -29.76 16.61 -2.30
CA THR A 87 -29.71 15.15 -2.27
C THR A 87 -28.67 14.60 -3.25
N ASP A 88 -28.61 15.12 -4.49
CA ASP A 88 -27.59 14.69 -5.45
C ASP A 88 -26.18 15.03 -4.96
N LYS A 89 -25.98 16.23 -4.39
CA LYS A 89 -24.69 16.62 -3.82
C LYS A 89 -24.26 15.67 -2.70
N ALA A 90 -25.19 15.29 -1.84
CA ALA A 90 -24.92 14.32 -0.77
C ALA A 90 -24.54 12.95 -1.35
N HIS A 91 -25.26 12.46 -2.38
CA HIS A 91 -24.91 11.20 -3.04
C HIS A 91 -23.58 11.27 -3.81
N VAL A 92 -23.23 12.41 -4.41
CA VAL A 92 -21.91 12.60 -5.01
C VAL A 92 -20.82 12.45 -3.94
N ILE A 93 -20.96 13.12 -2.80
CA ILE A 93 -20.01 13.00 -1.69
C ILE A 93 -19.96 11.55 -1.17
N GLN A 94 -21.10 10.88 -1.03
CA GLN A 94 -21.17 9.47 -0.64
C GLN A 94 -20.32 8.58 -1.56
N TRP A 95 -20.43 8.75 -2.88
CA TRP A 95 -19.65 7.97 -3.84
C TRP A 95 -18.16 8.32 -3.85
N LEU A 96 -17.81 9.59 -3.63
CA LEU A 96 -16.41 10.02 -3.46
C LEU A 96 -15.76 9.31 -2.26
N SER A 97 -16.45 9.32 -1.11
CA SER A 97 -15.99 8.62 0.09
C SER A 97 -15.93 7.11 -0.12
N TYR A 98 -16.98 6.51 -0.70
CA TYR A 98 -17.02 5.09 -1.02
C TYR A 98 -15.85 4.66 -1.91
N ALA A 99 -15.51 5.45 -2.93
CA ALA A 99 -14.39 5.15 -3.80
C ALA A 99 -13.05 5.13 -3.03
N ASP A 100 -12.85 6.03 -2.07
CA ASP A 100 -11.61 6.10 -1.29
C ASP A 100 -11.53 5.02 -0.18
N THR A 101 -12.64 4.67 0.46
CA THR A 101 -12.64 3.73 1.59
C THR A 101 -12.92 2.28 1.19
N GLU A 102 -13.84 2.05 0.27
CA GLU A 102 -14.34 0.71 -0.07
C GLU A 102 -13.77 0.14 -1.37
N VAL A 103 -13.17 0.97 -2.24
CA VAL A 103 -12.70 0.51 -3.56
C VAL A 103 -11.20 0.67 -3.71
N LEU A 104 -10.67 1.83 -3.33
CA LEU A 104 -9.27 2.15 -3.51
C LEU A 104 -8.29 1.21 -2.78
N PRO A 105 -8.54 0.77 -1.53
CA PRO A 105 -7.62 -0.14 -0.84
C PRO A 105 -7.47 -1.48 -1.58
N TYR A 106 -8.59 -2.06 -2.04
CA TYR A 106 -8.59 -3.36 -2.72
C TYR A 106 -8.01 -3.26 -4.13
N THR A 107 -8.35 -2.21 -4.89
CA THR A 107 -7.74 -1.99 -6.20
C THR A 107 -6.24 -1.77 -6.09
N SER A 108 -5.77 -0.99 -5.11
CA SER A 108 -4.34 -0.76 -4.87
C SER A 108 -3.62 -2.06 -4.50
N ALA A 109 -4.15 -2.82 -3.54
CA ALA A 109 -3.55 -4.08 -3.09
C ALA A 109 -3.50 -5.15 -4.20
N PHE A 110 -4.46 -5.14 -5.13
CA PHE A 110 -4.46 -6.06 -6.27
C PHE A 110 -3.53 -5.58 -7.40
N VAL A 111 -3.56 -4.29 -7.74
CA VAL A 111 -2.88 -3.76 -8.93
C VAL A 111 -1.40 -3.45 -8.69
N PHE A 112 -1.07 -2.76 -7.59
CA PHE A 112 0.28 -2.22 -7.37
C PHE A 112 1.39 -3.27 -7.37
N PRO A 113 1.19 -4.52 -6.89
CA PRO A 113 2.19 -5.57 -7.04
C PRO A 113 2.57 -5.87 -8.49
N TYR A 114 1.58 -5.86 -9.40
CA TYR A 114 1.81 -6.13 -10.82
C TYR A 114 2.34 -4.92 -11.60
N MET A 115 2.26 -3.72 -11.00
CA MET A 115 2.94 -2.52 -11.50
C MET A 115 4.35 -2.35 -10.91
N GLY A 116 4.82 -3.29 -10.07
CA GLY A 116 6.13 -3.21 -9.42
C GLY A 116 6.24 -2.12 -8.34
N MET A 117 5.12 -1.54 -7.91
CA MET A 117 5.09 -0.45 -6.92
C MET A 117 5.16 -0.95 -5.48
N ILE A 118 4.70 -2.17 -5.22
CA ILE A 118 4.79 -2.85 -3.92
C ILE A 118 5.17 -4.31 -4.11
N GLU A 119 5.66 -4.97 -3.07
CA GLU A 119 5.96 -6.40 -3.12
C GLU A 119 4.68 -7.25 -3.22
N LEU A 120 4.74 -8.34 -4.00
CA LEU A 120 3.61 -9.23 -4.18
C LEU A 120 3.39 -10.13 -2.97
N ASN A 121 2.35 -9.82 -2.19
CA ASN A 121 1.81 -10.71 -1.17
C ASN A 121 0.59 -11.47 -1.70
N LYS A 122 0.73 -12.78 -1.93
CA LYS A 122 -0.32 -13.63 -2.51
C LYS A 122 -1.62 -13.62 -1.72
N GLN A 123 -1.54 -13.61 -0.38
CA GLN A 123 -2.74 -13.60 0.47
C GLN A 123 -3.45 -12.25 0.41
N ALA A 124 -2.69 -11.14 0.44
CA ALA A 124 -3.24 -9.80 0.32
C ALA A 124 -3.93 -9.60 -1.04
N VAL A 125 -3.30 -10.06 -2.13
CA VAL A 125 -3.89 -10.03 -3.48
C VAL A 125 -5.15 -10.90 -3.56
N ALA A 126 -5.14 -12.11 -3.00
CA ALA A 126 -6.32 -12.98 -3.00
C ALA A 126 -7.49 -12.37 -2.21
N ASN A 127 -7.21 -11.78 -1.04
CA ASN A 127 -8.21 -11.08 -0.25
C ASN A 127 -8.77 -9.87 -1.00
N ALA A 128 -7.89 -9.03 -1.55
CA ALA A 128 -8.28 -7.86 -2.34
C ALA A 128 -9.14 -8.24 -3.55
N LYS A 129 -8.80 -9.34 -4.24
CA LYS A 129 -9.60 -9.87 -5.36
C LYS A 129 -10.99 -10.32 -4.90
N ASN A 130 -11.11 -10.95 -3.73
CA ASN A 130 -12.40 -11.37 -3.19
C ASN A 130 -13.26 -10.18 -2.76
N GLU A 131 -12.68 -9.19 -2.07
CA GLU A 131 -13.42 -7.97 -1.73
C GLU A 131 -13.83 -7.16 -2.95
N LEU A 132 -12.98 -7.11 -3.98
CA LEU A 132 -13.32 -6.46 -5.23
C LEU A 132 -14.48 -7.16 -5.95
N LYS A 133 -14.63 -8.49 -5.83
CA LYS A 133 -15.83 -9.19 -6.32
C LYS A 133 -17.09 -8.76 -5.57
N ASN A 134 -17.02 -8.57 -4.25
CA ASN A 134 -18.14 -8.07 -3.44
C ASN A 134 -18.55 -6.66 -3.87
N VAL A 135 -17.56 -5.77 -4.04
CA VAL A 135 -17.76 -4.40 -4.56
C VAL A 135 -18.42 -4.45 -5.94
N PHE A 136 -17.89 -5.24 -6.86
CA PHE A 136 -18.44 -5.36 -8.22
C PHE A 136 -19.85 -5.93 -8.22
N GLN A 137 -20.17 -6.88 -7.34
CA GLN A 137 -21.52 -7.41 -7.22
C GLN A 137 -22.51 -6.33 -6.78
N GLN A 138 -22.17 -5.54 -5.77
CA GLN A 138 -23.01 -4.44 -5.28
C GLN A 138 -23.20 -3.36 -6.35
N LEU A 139 -22.10 -2.92 -6.99
CA LEU A 139 -22.17 -1.96 -8.10
C LEU A 139 -22.99 -2.50 -9.27
N ASN A 140 -22.86 -3.79 -9.61
CA ASN A 140 -23.60 -4.39 -10.71
C ASN A 140 -25.10 -4.40 -10.44
N GLN A 141 -25.50 -4.63 -9.19
CA GLN A 141 -26.91 -4.54 -8.78
C GLN A 141 -27.39 -3.09 -8.79
N TYR A 142 -26.60 -2.15 -8.28
CA TYR A 142 -26.94 -0.72 -8.23
C TYR A 142 -27.15 -0.13 -9.64
N LEU A 143 -26.28 -0.51 -10.57
CA LEU A 143 -26.27 -0.05 -11.97
C LEU A 143 -27.22 -0.82 -12.88
N LEU A 144 -28.02 -1.76 -12.35
CA LEU A 144 -28.98 -2.52 -13.15
C LEU A 144 -30.01 -1.59 -13.81
N THR A 145 -30.51 -0.61 -13.07
CA THR A 145 -31.56 0.32 -13.51
C THR A 145 -31.07 1.76 -13.65
N ARG A 146 -29.74 1.97 -13.71
CA ARG A 146 -29.13 3.32 -13.73
C ARG A 146 -28.10 3.43 -14.84
N THR A 147 -28.03 4.61 -15.45
CA THR A 147 -26.99 4.93 -16.43
C THR A 147 -25.74 5.47 -15.75
N TYR A 148 -25.92 6.32 -14.74
CA TYR A 148 -24.88 6.97 -13.93
C TYR A 148 -25.11 6.70 -12.44
N LEU A 149 -24.12 7.03 -11.61
CA LEU A 149 -24.20 6.78 -10.17
C LEU A 149 -25.16 7.72 -9.42
N VAL A 150 -25.35 8.94 -9.93
CA VAL A 150 -26.21 9.96 -9.33
C VAL A 150 -27.02 10.65 -10.42
N GLY A 151 -28.35 10.58 -10.31
CA GLY A 151 -29.25 11.08 -11.36
C GLY A 151 -29.05 10.35 -12.70
N GLU A 152 -29.40 11.03 -13.79
CA GLU A 152 -29.32 10.49 -15.17
C GLU A 152 -28.26 11.20 -16.03
N GLU A 153 -27.29 11.86 -15.40
CA GLU A 153 -26.17 12.54 -16.05
C GLU A 153 -24.85 12.22 -15.34
N ILE A 154 -23.74 12.39 -16.04
CA ILE A 154 -22.41 12.19 -15.45
C ILE A 154 -22.16 13.18 -14.31
N THR A 155 -21.65 12.68 -13.20
CA THR A 155 -21.24 13.50 -12.05
C THR A 155 -19.82 13.19 -11.61
N LEU A 156 -19.31 13.91 -10.60
CA LEU A 156 -18.05 13.55 -9.95
C LEU A 156 -18.07 12.14 -9.38
N ALA A 157 -19.22 11.61 -8.95
CA ALA A 157 -19.33 10.22 -8.50
C ALA A 157 -18.78 9.26 -9.56
N ASP A 158 -19.24 9.43 -10.81
CA ASP A 158 -18.85 8.57 -11.93
C ASP A 158 -17.37 8.73 -12.26
N ILE A 159 -16.89 9.98 -12.36
CA ILE A 159 -15.51 10.30 -12.71
C ILE A 159 -14.55 9.73 -11.67
N VAL A 160 -14.84 9.94 -10.39
CA VAL A 160 -13.99 9.48 -9.28
C VAL A 160 -13.95 7.96 -9.23
N LEU A 161 -15.10 7.28 -9.23
CA LEU A 161 -15.13 5.83 -9.15
C LEU A 161 -14.49 5.17 -10.38
N ALA A 162 -14.73 5.71 -11.59
CA ALA A 162 -14.13 5.17 -12.81
C ALA A 162 -12.60 5.33 -12.80
N CYS A 163 -12.07 6.47 -12.35
CA CYS A 163 -10.62 6.65 -12.22
C CYS A 163 -10.02 5.71 -11.16
N THR A 164 -10.69 5.49 -10.04
CA THR A 164 -10.24 4.52 -9.01
C THR A 164 -10.19 3.10 -9.55
N LEU A 165 -11.13 2.71 -10.43
CA LEU A 165 -11.17 1.39 -11.06
C LEU A 165 -10.27 1.28 -12.31
N LEU A 166 -9.75 2.39 -12.83
CA LEU A 166 -9.08 2.45 -14.13
C LEU A 166 -7.92 1.46 -14.24
N ASN A 167 -7.00 1.48 -13.28
CA ASN A 167 -5.84 0.60 -13.32
C ASN A 167 -6.24 -0.87 -13.07
N ALA A 168 -7.31 -1.13 -12.33
CA ALA A 168 -7.82 -2.49 -12.19
C ALA A 168 -8.27 -3.05 -13.56
N TYR A 169 -9.09 -2.27 -14.29
CA TYR A 169 -9.51 -2.65 -15.65
C TYR A 169 -8.37 -2.77 -16.65
N LYS A 170 -7.31 -1.95 -16.52
CA LYS A 170 -6.13 -2.02 -17.41
C LYS A 170 -5.26 -3.24 -17.14
N TYR A 171 -5.03 -3.58 -15.87
CA TYR A 171 -3.96 -4.51 -15.50
C TYR A 171 -4.42 -5.87 -14.99
N VAL A 172 -5.50 -5.97 -14.20
CA VAL A 172 -5.79 -7.21 -13.44
C VAL A 172 -7.18 -7.80 -13.68
N LEU A 173 -8.15 -7.01 -14.16
CA LEU A 173 -9.51 -7.49 -14.39
C LEU A 173 -9.64 -8.12 -15.78
N ASP A 174 -9.25 -9.39 -15.89
CA ASP A 174 -9.37 -10.18 -17.11
C ASP A 174 -10.84 -10.43 -17.52
N PRO A 175 -11.11 -11.00 -18.70
CA PRO A 175 -12.47 -11.32 -19.13
C PRO A 175 -13.22 -12.24 -18.17
N ASN A 176 -12.54 -13.16 -17.48
CA ASN A 176 -13.19 -14.10 -16.54
C ASN A 176 -13.72 -13.37 -15.31
N PHE A 177 -12.93 -12.45 -14.73
CA PHE A 177 -13.37 -11.61 -13.64
C PHE A 177 -14.56 -10.73 -14.06
N ARG A 178 -14.48 -10.11 -15.25
CA ARG A 178 -15.45 -9.11 -15.69
C ARG A 178 -16.78 -9.71 -16.14
N LYS A 179 -16.79 -10.91 -16.73
CA LYS A 179 -17.96 -11.56 -17.33
C LYS A 179 -19.27 -11.47 -16.50
N PRO A 180 -19.29 -11.74 -15.17
CA PRO A 180 -20.52 -11.67 -14.37
C PRO A 180 -21.04 -10.25 -14.11
N TYR A 181 -20.23 -9.20 -14.31
CA TYR A 181 -20.54 -7.83 -13.88
C TYR A 181 -20.90 -6.91 -15.06
N GLN A 182 -21.86 -7.33 -15.89
CA GLN A 182 -22.22 -6.66 -17.14
C GLN A 182 -22.61 -5.19 -16.97
N ASN A 183 -23.34 -4.83 -15.92
CA ASN A 183 -23.79 -3.46 -15.68
C ASN A 183 -22.64 -2.54 -15.31
N VAL A 184 -21.69 -3.03 -14.49
CA VAL A 184 -20.48 -2.28 -14.14
C VAL A 184 -19.58 -2.11 -15.36
N ASN A 185 -19.40 -3.16 -16.17
CA ASN A 185 -18.61 -3.08 -17.40
C ASN A 185 -19.22 -2.09 -18.39
N ARG A 186 -20.55 -2.10 -18.54
CA ARG A 186 -21.31 -1.15 -19.37
C ARG A 186 -21.09 0.27 -18.87
N TRP A 187 -21.32 0.53 -17.58
CA TRP A 187 -21.11 1.84 -16.97
C TRP A 187 -19.66 2.32 -17.15
N PHE A 188 -18.67 1.50 -16.83
CA PHE A 188 -17.25 1.87 -16.96
C PHE A 188 -16.89 2.22 -18.41
N SER A 189 -17.40 1.45 -19.37
CA SER A 189 -17.21 1.73 -20.80
C SER A 189 -17.91 3.02 -21.22
N THR A 190 -19.12 3.29 -20.71
CA THR A 190 -19.84 4.55 -20.95
C THR A 190 -19.04 5.74 -20.44
N ILE A 191 -18.53 5.69 -19.19
CA ILE A 191 -17.78 6.81 -18.59
C ILE A 191 -16.45 7.04 -19.33
N THR A 192 -15.66 5.99 -19.55
CA THR A 192 -14.32 6.12 -20.16
C THR A 192 -14.36 6.56 -21.62
N ASN A 193 -15.47 6.32 -22.34
CA ASN A 193 -15.66 6.76 -23.72
C ASN A 193 -16.32 8.14 -23.86
N GLN A 194 -16.68 8.81 -22.76
CA GLN A 194 -17.12 10.20 -22.85
C GLN A 194 -16.01 11.06 -23.46
N PRO A 195 -16.28 11.96 -24.43
CA PRO A 195 -15.23 12.69 -25.13
C PRO A 195 -14.26 13.43 -24.21
N LYS A 196 -14.79 14.09 -23.17
CA LYS A 196 -14.00 14.83 -22.17
C LYS A 196 -13.15 13.91 -21.27
N VAL A 197 -13.63 12.70 -21.00
CA VAL A 197 -12.89 11.69 -20.22
C VAL A 197 -11.76 11.12 -21.08
N LYS A 198 -12.10 10.67 -22.29
CA LYS A 198 -11.15 10.10 -23.26
C LYS A 198 -10.05 11.08 -23.65
N ASN A 199 -10.34 12.38 -23.69
CA ASN A 199 -9.32 13.41 -23.93
C ASN A 199 -8.22 13.45 -22.84
N VAL A 200 -8.54 13.03 -21.62
CA VAL A 200 -7.58 13.03 -20.50
C VAL A 200 -6.87 11.69 -20.35
N ILE A 201 -7.62 10.58 -20.36
CA ILE A 201 -7.07 9.25 -20.07
C ILE A 201 -6.68 8.45 -21.31
N GLY A 202 -6.97 8.98 -22.50
CA GLY A 202 -6.78 8.28 -23.76
C GLY A 202 -7.73 7.10 -23.97
N THR A 203 -7.37 6.22 -24.91
CA THR A 203 -8.11 4.98 -25.14
C THR A 203 -7.70 3.92 -24.11
N VAL A 204 -8.67 3.41 -23.35
CA VAL A 204 -8.42 2.41 -22.32
C VAL A 204 -8.33 1.01 -22.96
N LYS A 205 -7.13 0.41 -22.95
CA LYS A 205 -6.94 -1.02 -23.25
C LYS A 205 -7.30 -1.83 -22.00
N LEU A 206 -8.27 -2.73 -22.13
CA LEU A 206 -8.72 -3.58 -21.03
C LEU A 206 -7.82 -4.80 -20.88
N CYS A 207 -7.66 -5.29 -19.65
CA CYS A 207 -6.88 -6.47 -19.33
C CYS A 207 -7.44 -7.71 -20.08
N GLU A 208 -6.58 -8.37 -20.85
CA GLU A 208 -6.90 -9.56 -21.64
C GLU A 208 -6.64 -10.86 -20.88
N LYS A 209 -5.64 -10.86 -19.99
CA LYS A 209 -5.25 -11.98 -19.16
C LYS A 209 -4.73 -11.46 -17.83
N GLU A 210 -5.12 -12.12 -16.74
CA GLU A 210 -4.61 -11.79 -15.41
C GLU A 210 -3.07 -11.95 -15.38
N PRO A 211 -2.32 -10.95 -14.88
CA PRO A 211 -0.87 -10.99 -14.89
C PRO A 211 -0.37 -12.14 -14.03
N GLU A 212 0.58 -12.88 -14.56
CA GLU A 212 1.27 -13.92 -13.80
C GLU A 212 2.25 -13.27 -12.83
N VAL A 213 2.44 -13.89 -11.66
CA VAL A 213 3.42 -13.43 -10.66
C VAL A 213 4.75 -13.23 -11.35
N PRO A 214 5.36 -12.02 -11.29
CA PRO A 214 6.70 -11.81 -11.84
C PRO A 214 7.63 -12.85 -11.22
N LYS A 215 8.22 -13.73 -12.04
CA LYS A 215 9.32 -14.57 -11.57
C LYS A 215 10.42 -13.61 -11.14
N SER A 216 10.71 -13.57 -9.84
CA SER A 216 11.85 -12.85 -9.29
C SER A 216 13.07 -13.16 -10.16
N SER A 217 13.57 -12.16 -10.88
CA SER A 217 14.93 -12.23 -11.40
C SER A 217 15.82 -12.35 -10.18
N GLU A 218 16.45 -13.51 -10.05
CA GLU A 218 17.63 -13.67 -9.23
C GLU A 218 18.56 -12.51 -9.59
N SER A 219 18.87 -11.71 -8.57
CA SER A 219 19.88 -10.66 -8.63
C SER A 219 21.24 -11.34 -8.76
N GLY A 220 21.54 -11.79 -9.98
CA GLY A 220 22.85 -12.24 -10.40
C GLY A 220 23.80 -11.05 -10.34
N GLY A 221 24.58 -10.96 -9.27
CA GLY A 221 25.64 -9.98 -9.12
C GLY A 221 26.61 -10.04 -10.30
N LYS A 222 26.68 -8.95 -11.08
CA LYS A 222 27.82 -8.70 -11.95
C LYS A 222 28.91 -8.02 -11.14
N LYS A 223 29.88 -8.83 -10.70
CA LYS A 223 31.23 -8.37 -10.36
C LYS A 223 31.85 -7.71 -11.60
N GLU A 224 32.35 -6.50 -11.39
CA GLU A 224 33.28 -5.84 -12.30
C GLU A 224 34.56 -6.67 -12.47
N GLY A 225 35.06 -6.74 -13.71
CA GLY A 225 36.36 -7.28 -14.08
C GLY A 225 36.88 -6.59 -15.34
N LYS A 226 37.98 -5.84 -15.18
CA LYS A 226 38.66 -4.98 -16.17
C LYS A 226 39.17 -5.69 -17.44
N LYS A 227 39.00 -4.98 -18.57
CA LYS A 227 39.82 -4.82 -19.81
C LYS A 227 40.99 -5.78 -20.13
N LYS A 228 41.01 -6.22 -21.40
CA LYS A 228 42.07 -6.03 -22.46
C LYS A 228 41.52 -6.62 -23.79
N GLY A 229 41.32 -5.86 -24.88
CA GLY A 229 42.23 -5.68 -26.04
C GLY A 229 42.08 -6.83 -27.07
N GLY A 230 41.87 -6.70 -28.38
CA GLY A 230 41.73 -5.60 -29.33
C GLY A 230 41.40 -6.12 -30.76
N SER A 231 41.03 -5.18 -31.66
CA SER A 231 41.21 -5.11 -33.12
C SER A 231 40.95 -6.29 -34.09
N GLY A 232 40.17 -6.04 -35.15
CA GLY A 232 40.27 -6.75 -36.44
C GLY A 232 39.05 -6.64 -37.38
N ASP A 233 39.10 -5.69 -38.32
CA ASP A 233 38.17 -5.42 -39.44
C ASP A 233 37.99 -6.57 -40.46
N GLN A 234 36.81 -6.74 -41.08
CA GLN A 234 36.53 -6.42 -42.50
C GLN A 234 35.14 -6.91 -42.99
N LYS A 235 34.55 -6.05 -43.85
CA LYS A 235 33.23 -6.11 -44.50
C LYS A 235 33.18 -7.07 -45.71
N GLU A 236 31.99 -7.63 -46.00
CA GLU A 236 31.38 -7.63 -47.35
C GLU A 236 29.89 -8.10 -47.31
N LEU A 237 29.02 -7.42 -48.06
CA LEU A 237 27.56 -7.62 -48.28
C LEU A 237 27.26 -7.09 -49.71
N PRO A 238 26.12 -7.39 -50.38
CA PRO A 238 25.18 -8.54 -50.36
C PRO A 238 24.76 -8.94 -51.83
N PRO A 239 23.65 -9.66 -52.18
CA PRO A 239 22.24 -9.29 -51.91
C PRO A 239 21.18 -10.41 -51.67
N LYS A 240 20.21 -10.06 -50.80
CA LYS A 240 18.74 -10.32 -50.78
C LYS A 240 18.15 -11.74 -50.68
N GLN A 241 17.44 -11.97 -49.56
CA GLN A 241 16.00 -12.30 -49.53
C GLN A 241 15.37 -11.83 -48.20
N GLU A 242 14.12 -11.34 -48.28
CA GLU A 242 13.39 -10.54 -47.28
C GLU A 242 12.81 -11.35 -46.11
N GLN A 243 13.06 -10.89 -44.88
CA GLN A 243 12.28 -11.15 -43.64
C GLN A 243 12.56 -10.03 -42.60
N PRO A 244 11.70 -9.81 -41.58
CA PRO A 244 11.32 -8.50 -41.06
C PRO A 244 12.32 -7.84 -40.10
N LYS A 245 12.31 -6.50 -40.08
CA LYS A 245 13.12 -5.61 -39.22
C LYS A 245 13.00 -5.93 -37.72
N PRO A 246 14.12 -6.09 -36.99
CA PRO A 246 14.15 -5.91 -35.54
C PRO A 246 14.01 -4.42 -35.18
N ALA A 247 13.16 -4.14 -34.19
CA ALA A 247 13.00 -2.84 -33.56
C ALA A 247 14.30 -2.40 -32.86
N GLN A 248 14.55 -1.09 -32.89
CA GLN A 248 15.59 -0.42 -32.11
C GLN A 248 15.42 -0.72 -30.60
N PRO A 249 16.50 -0.75 -29.82
CA PRO A 249 16.40 -0.63 -28.37
C PRO A 249 15.80 0.74 -28.06
N GLU A 250 14.57 0.76 -27.51
CA GLU A 250 14.06 1.94 -26.83
C GLU A 250 15.01 2.24 -25.65
N GLU A 251 15.41 3.51 -25.56
CA GLU A 251 16.10 4.06 -24.43
C GLU A 251 15.29 3.81 -23.16
N LEU A 252 15.97 3.42 -22.08
CA LEU A 252 15.39 3.23 -20.75
C LEU A 252 14.66 4.50 -20.33
N ASP A 253 13.35 4.38 -20.06
CA ASP A 253 12.48 5.48 -19.66
C ASP A 253 12.94 6.10 -18.32
N GLU A 254 12.93 7.43 -18.23
CA GLU A 254 13.25 8.21 -17.03
C GLU A 254 12.38 7.82 -15.82
N THR A 255 11.26 7.14 -16.04
CA THR A 255 10.48 6.51 -14.96
C THR A 255 11.24 5.39 -14.23
N GLU A 256 12.06 4.59 -14.90
CA GLU A 256 12.89 3.56 -14.25
C GLU A 256 14.03 4.18 -13.44
N LEU A 257 14.59 5.31 -13.90
CA LEU A 257 15.58 6.09 -13.15
C LEU A 257 14.97 6.84 -11.97
N ALA A 258 13.72 7.33 -12.09
CA ALA A 258 12.97 7.97 -11.01
C ALA A 258 12.50 6.97 -9.94
N LEU A 259 12.12 5.75 -10.33
CA LEU A 259 11.81 4.65 -9.39
C LEU A 259 13.08 4.09 -8.72
N ALA A 260 14.24 4.16 -9.39
CA ALA A 260 15.53 3.86 -8.77
C ALA A 260 16.06 4.99 -7.86
N ALA A 261 15.47 6.19 -7.95
CA ALA A 261 15.85 7.40 -7.22
C ALA A 261 14.86 7.80 -6.09
N GLU A 262 13.81 7.00 -5.83
CA GLU A 262 13.33 6.95 -4.45
C GLU A 262 14.55 6.63 -3.57
N PRO A 263 14.81 7.37 -2.48
CA PRO A 263 15.70 6.81 -1.49
C PRO A 263 15.02 5.49 -1.13
N LYS A 264 15.62 4.36 -1.54
CA LYS A 264 15.42 3.08 -0.88
C LYS A 264 15.38 3.48 0.58
N SER A 265 14.20 3.40 1.20
CA SER A 265 14.08 3.62 2.64
C SER A 265 15.20 2.78 3.20
N LYS A 266 16.29 3.43 3.67
CA LYS A 266 17.40 2.68 4.22
C LYS A 266 16.72 1.87 5.30
N ASP A 267 16.70 0.55 5.14
CA ASP A 267 16.09 -0.34 6.12
C ASP A 267 16.59 0.18 7.48
N PRO A 268 15.71 0.64 8.38
CA PRO A 268 16.14 1.25 9.65
C PRO A 268 17.06 0.33 10.44
N PHE A 269 16.98 -0.98 10.16
CA PHE A 269 17.81 -2.01 10.74
C PHE A 269 19.13 -2.27 9.97
N SER A 270 19.33 -1.71 8.77
CA SER A 270 20.57 -1.88 7.96
C SER A 270 21.81 -1.21 8.55
N ALA A 271 21.62 -0.25 9.47
CA ALA A 271 22.71 0.37 10.23
C ALA A 271 23.19 -0.50 11.41
N LEU A 272 22.44 -1.56 11.75
CA LEU A 272 22.76 -2.47 12.85
C LEU A 272 23.62 -3.65 12.34
N PRO A 273 24.53 -4.17 13.18
CA PRO A 273 25.38 -5.29 12.81
C PRO A 273 24.54 -6.50 12.33
N PRO A 274 24.95 -7.17 11.23
CA PRO A 274 24.28 -8.38 10.78
C PRO A 274 24.52 -9.49 11.82
N GLY A 275 23.45 -9.90 12.51
CA GLY A 275 23.52 -11.03 13.45
C GLY A 275 23.48 -12.38 12.75
N SER A 276 23.85 -13.44 13.48
CA SER A 276 23.81 -14.83 13.02
C SER A 276 22.41 -15.45 13.06
N PHE A 277 21.44 -14.80 13.70
CA PHE A 277 20.07 -15.28 13.82
C PHE A 277 19.24 -14.99 12.58
N ASN A 278 18.80 -16.05 11.89
CA ASN A 278 17.89 -15.93 10.76
C ASN A 278 16.43 -15.87 11.23
N MET A 279 15.87 -14.66 11.25
CA MET A 279 14.50 -14.40 11.69
C MET A 279 13.44 -15.12 10.83
N ASP A 280 13.64 -15.19 9.51
CA ASP A 280 12.67 -15.83 8.60
C ASP A 280 12.64 -17.35 8.79
N ASP A 281 13.80 -17.93 9.05
CA ASP A 281 13.91 -19.36 9.33
C ASP A 281 13.28 -19.73 10.69
N PHE A 282 13.49 -18.91 11.73
CA PHE A 282 12.79 -19.08 13.00
C PHE A 282 11.26 -18.95 12.83
N LYS A 283 10.77 -17.94 12.11
CA LYS A 283 9.34 -17.78 11.83
C LYS A 283 8.75 -18.99 11.12
N ARG A 284 9.51 -19.57 10.18
CA ARG A 284 9.13 -20.78 9.47
C ARG A 284 9.09 -21.99 10.39
N ALA A 285 10.09 -22.15 11.26
CA ALA A 285 10.12 -23.23 12.24
C ALA A 285 8.94 -23.12 13.22
N TYR A 286 8.71 -21.94 13.78
CA TYR A 286 7.60 -21.66 14.70
C TYR A 286 6.22 -21.86 14.08
N SER A 287 6.06 -21.60 12.78
CA SER A 287 4.76 -21.78 12.10
C SER A 287 4.46 -23.21 11.70
N ASN A 288 5.48 -24.05 11.51
CA ASN A 288 5.34 -25.39 10.92
C ASN A 288 5.63 -26.52 11.91
N GLN A 289 6.14 -26.21 13.10
CA GLN A 289 6.47 -27.17 14.14
C GLN A 289 5.78 -26.81 15.44
N ASP A 290 5.51 -27.82 16.27
CA ASP A 290 4.97 -27.61 17.62
C ASP A 290 5.93 -26.77 18.47
N THR A 291 5.38 -26.11 19.49
CA THR A 291 6.10 -25.24 20.44
C THR A 291 7.20 -26.00 21.18
N ASP A 292 7.00 -27.29 21.43
CA ASP A 292 8.00 -28.21 21.99
C ASP A 292 9.28 -28.36 21.15
N LYS A 293 9.22 -28.04 19.85
CA LYS A 293 10.37 -28.10 18.93
C LYS A 293 10.85 -26.71 18.50
N SER A 294 9.92 -25.79 18.29
CA SER A 294 10.25 -24.44 17.84
C SER A 294 10.85 -23.55 18.93
N ILE A 295 10.52 -23.75 20.21
CA ILE A 295 11.11 -23.01 21.33
C ILE A 295 12.57 -23.46 21.58
N PRO A 296 12.91 -24.76 21.62
CA PRO A 296 14.32 -25.18 21.62
C PRO A 296 15.10 -24.66 20.40
N TYR A 297 14.48 -24.68 19.22
CA TYR A 297 15.08 -24.15 17.98
C TYR A 297 15.38 -22.65 18.09
N PHE A 298 14.48 -21.88 18.70
CA PHE A 298 14.70 -20.47 19.00
C PHE A 298 15.99 -20.28 19.81
N TRP A 299 16.10 -20.94 20.96
CA TRP A 299 17.24 -20.77 21.86
C TRP A 299 18.56 -21.30 21.28
N GLU A 300 18.53 -22.30 20.41
CA GLU A 300 19.74 -22.80 19.73
C GLU A 300 20.30 -21.77 18.74
N LYS A 301 19.42 -21.07 18.01
CA LYS A 301 19.82 -20.14 16.95
C LYS A 301 19.88 -18.68 17.41
N PHE A 302 19.27 -18.34 18.55
CA PHE A 302 19.12 -16.96 19.01
C PHE A 302 20.48 -16.30 19.26
N ASP A 303 20.71 -15.22 18.52
CA ASP A 303 21.91 -14.40 18.63
C ASP A 303 21.69 -13.28 19.64
N LYS A 304 22.11 -13.52 20.88
CA LYS A 304 21.99 -12.56 21.98
C LYS A 304 22.85 -11.30 21.82
N ASP A 305 23.88 -11.36 20.98
CA ASP A 305 24.80 -10.24 20.80
C ASP A 305 24.21 -9.19 19.85
N ASN A 306 23.37 -9.61 18.89
CA ASN A 306 22.77 -8.71 17.89
C ASN A 306 21.25 -8.58 17.97
N TYR A 307 20.56 -9.41 18.75
CA TYR A 307 19.10 -9.35 18.94
C TYR A 307 18.74 -9.09 20.39
N SER A 308 17.59 -8.45 20.60
CA SER A 308 17.03 -8.25 21.93
C SER A 308 15.58 -8.70 22.02
N ILE A 309 15.17 -9.00 23.25
CA ILE A 309 13.84 -9.46 23.60
C ILE A 309 13.22 -8.43 24.55
N TRP A 310 11.99 -8.02 24.26
CA TRP A 310 11.28 -6.98 24.99
C TRP A 310 9.89 -7.47 25.38
N LEU A 311 9.47 -7.14 26.59
CA LEU A 311 8.10 -7.27 27.05
C LEU A 311 7.37 -5.94 26.83
N GLY A 312 6.30 -5.97 26.04
CA GLY A 312 5.38 -4.84 25.88
C GLY A 312 4.11 -5.09 26.68
N GLU A 313 3.75 -4.18 27.57
CA GLU A 313 2.54 -4.24 28.41
C GLU A 313 1.64 -3.05 28.12
N TYR A 314 0.39 -3.28 27.75
CA TYR A 314 -0.54 -2.21 27.43
C TYR A 314 -0.93 -1.39 28.67
N LYS A 315 -0.92 -0.06 28.55
CA LYS A 315 -1.12 0.87 29.67
C LYS A 315 -2.60 1.08 30.02
N TYR A 316 -3.49 1.05 29.03
CA TYR A 316 -4.90 1.47 29.17
C TYR A 316 -5.86 0.27 29.25
N ASN A 317 -5.59 -0.66 30.17
CA ASN A 317 -6.36 -1.91 30.28
C ASN A 317 -7.84 -1.69 30.65
N ASP A 318 -8.14 -0.58 31.33
CA ASP A 318 -9.46 -0.08 31.69
C ASP A 318 -10.34 0.30 30.48
N GLU A 319 -9.74 0.53 29.31
CA GLU A 319 -10.48 0.77 28.06
C GLU A 319 -10.86 -0.53 27.33
N LEU A 320 -10.31 -1.68 27.75
CA LEU A 320 -10.49 -2.98 27.11
C LEU A 320 -11.80 -3.67 27.53
N LYS A 321 -12.93 -3.16 27.01
CA LYS A 321 -14.28 -3.63 27.36
C LYS A 321 -14.64 -5.02 26.82
N LYS A 322 -14.23 -5.33 25.59
CA LYS A 322 -14.56 -6.60 24.92
C LYS A 322 -13.32 -7.27 24.37
N VAL A 323 -13.14 -8.56 24.67
CA VAL A 323 -11.99 -9.38 24.26
C VAL A 323 -11.76 -9.32 22.73
N PHE A 324 -12.83 -9.41 21.93
CA PHE A 324 -12.71 -9.31 20.47
C PHE A 324 -12.23 -7.93 19.98
N MET A 325 -12.68 -6.84 20.62
CA MET A 325 -12.24 -5.49 20.27
C MET A 325 -10.77 -5.29 20.63
N SER A 326 -10.35 -5.79 21.79
CA SER A 326 -8.94 -5.82 22.21
C SER A 326 -8.07 -6.61 21.23
N CYS A 327 -8.59 -7.71 20.68
CA CYS A 327 -7.87 -8.49 19.66
C CYS A 327 -7.77 -7.77 18.31
N ASN A 328 -8.78 -6.98 17.93
CA ASN A 328 -8.73 -6.11 16.75
C ASN A 328 -7.73 -4.97 16.93
N LEU A 329 -7.59 -4.43 18.14
CA LEU A 329 -6.58 -3.42 18.48
C LEU A 329 -5.17 -3.94 18.19
N ILE A 330 -4.84 -5.15 18.67
CA ILE A 330 -3.55 -5.82 18.41
C ILE A 330 -3.34 -6.03 16.90
N THR A 331 -4.38 -6.50 16.21
CA THR A 331 -4.33 -6.74 14.75
C THR A 331 -4.09 -5.43 13.98
N GLY A 332 -4.72 -4.33 14.40
CA GLY A 332 -4.52 -3.01 13.81
C GLY A 332 -3.09 -2.50 13.99
N MET A 333 -2.50 -2.67 15.18
CA MET A 333 -1.09 -2.32 15.43
C MET A 333 -0.17 -3.13 14.50
N PHE A 334 -0.40 -4.43 14.35
CA PHE A 334 0.41 -5.30 13.47
C PHE A 334 0.32 -4.88 12.00
N GLN A 335 -0.83 -4.43 11.53
CA GLN A 335 -1.00 -3.92 10.17
C GLN A 335 -0.21 -2.62 9.94
N ARG A 336 -0.16 -1.74 10.94
CA ARG A 336 0.60 -0.48 10.85
C ARG A 336 2.11 -0.69 10.95
N LEU A 337 2.56 -1.75 11.63
CA LEU A 337 3.98 -2.10 11.80
C LEU A 337 4.55 -2.98 10.67
N ASP A 338 3.91 -3.05 9.49
CA ASP A 338 4.31 -3.98 8.43
C ASP A 338 5.78 -3.82 7.97
N LYS A 339 6.32 -2.60 8.01
CA LYS A 339 7.75 -2.32 7.73
C LYS A 339 8.71 -2.99 8.73
N MET A 340 8.27 -3.22 9.97
CA MET A 340 9.06 -3.91 11.00
C MET A 340 9.00 -5.43 10.85
N ARG A 341 8.01 -5.95 10.09
CA ARG A 341 7.70 -7.37 10.00
C ARG A 341 8.92 -8.19 9.61
N LYS A 342 9.73 -7.78 8.63
CA LYS A 342 10.92 -8.53 8.20
C LYS A 342 11.99 -8.70 9.29
N HIS A 343 12.09 -7.77 10.24
CA HIS A 343 13.18 -7.72 11.22
C HIS A 343 12.75 -8.04 12.65
N ALA A 344 11.45 -8.28 12.87
CA ALA A 344 10.91 -8.57 14.18
C ALA A 344 9.95 -9.75 14.17
N PHE A 345 9.78 -10.34 15.35
CA PHE A 345 8.78 -11.34 15.68
C PHE A 345 8.13 -10.95 17.00
N ALA A 346 6.83 -11.15 17.15
CA ALA A 346 6.18 -10.97 18.44
C ALA A 346 5.11 -12.01 18.70
N SER A 347 4.97 -12.40 19.97
CA SER A 347 3.83 -13.15 20.48
C SER A 347 3.10 -12.27 21.48
N VAL A 348 1.94 -11.74 21.08
CA VAL A 348 1.11 -10.87 21.91
C VAL A 348 -0.12 -11.63 22.37
N CYS A 349 -0.31 -11.65 23.69
CA CYS A 349 -1.36 -12.37 24.37
C CYS A 349 -2.37 -11.39 24.98
N LEU A 350 -3.63 -11.79 24.92
CA LEU A 350 -4.76 -11.17 25.60
C LEU A 350 -5.20 -12.13 26.71
N PHE A 351 -5.27 -11.61 27.93
CA PHE A 351 -5.63 -12.37 29.12
C PHE A 351 -6.95 -11.88 29.69
N GLY A 352 -7.67 -12.76 30.39
CA GLY A 352 -8.90 -12.41 31.09
C GLY A 352 -10.16 -12.48 30.24
N LYS A 353 -11.19 -11.74 30.64
CA LYS A 353 -12.55 -11.81 30.07
C LYS A 353 -13.06 -10.42 29.76
N ASP A 354 -14.26 -10.32 29.18
CA ASP A 354 -14.90 -9.03 28.92
C ASP A 354 -14.95 -8.19 30.21
N ASP A 355 -14.71 -6.88 30.06
CA ASP A 355 -14.55 -5.86 31.11
C ASP A 355 -13.39 -6.08 32.12
N ASP A 356 -12.63 -7.17 32.01
CA ASP A 356 -11.47 -7.48 32.85
C ASP A 356 -10.39 -8.20 32.01
N SER A 357 -9.78 -7.45 31.09
CA SER A 357 -8.76 -7.97 30.17
C SER A 357 -7.48 -7.14 30.14
N THR A 358 -6.36 -7.80 29.84
CA THR A 358 -5.04 -7.18 29.74
C THR A 358 -4.30 -7.66 28.50
N ILE A 359 -3.49 -6.79 27.91
CA ILE A 359 -2.66 -7.11 26.74
C ILE A 359 -1.20 -7.03 27.15
N SER A 360 -0.46 -8.11 26.94
CA SER A 360 0.99 -8.11 27.03
C SER A 360 1.59 -9.08 26.02
N GLY A 361 2.82 -8.81 25.60
CA GLY A 361 3.45 -9.64 24.59
C GLY A 361 4.96 -9.53 24.57
N ILE A 362 5.58 -10.56 24.04
CA ILE A 362 7.04 -10.59 23.84
C ILE A 362 7.36 -10.26 22.41
N TRP A 363 8.30 -9.35 22.25
CA TRP A 363 8.79 -8.84 20.99
C TRP A 363 10.28 -9.12 20.87
N ILE A 364 10.70 -9.53 19.67
CA ILE A 364 12.05 -9.93 19.36
C ILE A 364 12.44 -9.19 18.10
N TRP A 365 13.54 -8.44 18.13
CA TRP A 365 14.04 -7.72 16.96
C TRP A 365 15.55 -7.55 16.99
N ARG A 366 16.10 -7.17 15.84
CA ARG A 366 17.52 -6.87 15.68
C ARG A 366 17.88 -5.54 16.36
N GLY A 367 18.97 -5.51 17.09
CA GLY A 367 19.46 -4.36 17.86
C GLY A 367 19.08 -4.42 19.34
N HIS A 368 19.72 -3.57 20.13
CA HIS A 368 19.58 -3.54 21.61
C HIS A 368 18.71 -2.41 22.15
N ASN A 369 18.32 -1.47 21.29
CA ASN A 369 17.45 -0.34 21.61
C ASN A 369 16.01 -0.65 21.19
N LEU A 370 15.06 0.19 21.59
CA LEU A 370 13.67 0.09 21.14
C LEU A 370 13.59 0.26 19.63
N ALA A 371 13.09 -0.76 18.93
CA ALA A 371 12.98 -0.72 17.47
C ALA A 371 12.07 0.41 16.95
N PHE A 372 11.11 0.85 17.77
CA PHE A 372 10.19 1.94 17.46
C PHE A 372 10.88 3.31 17.38
N GLU A 373 12.04 3.49 18.03
CA GLU A 373 12.79 4.75 18.01
C GLU A 373 13.74 4.85 16.81
N LEU A 374 13.89 3.77 16.03
CA LEU A 374 14.80 3.73 14.87
C LEU A 374 14.27 4.54 13.67
N SER A 375 12.96 4.77 13.59
CA SER A 375 12.35 5.57 12.53
C SER A 375 11.02 6.15 12.99
N PRO A 376 10.68 7.41 12.62
CA PRO A 376 9.35 7.98 12.85
C PRO A 376 8.21 7.12 12.28
N ASP A 377 8.46 6.36 11.21
CA ASP A 377 7.49 5.46 10.61
C ASP A 377 7.14 4.25 11.50
N LEU A 378 7.98 3.94 12.49
CA LEU A 378 7.81 2.82 13.42
C LEU A 378 7.18 3.26 14.75
N GLN A 379 7.03 4.56 14.99
CA GLN A 379 6.49 5.13 16.24
C GLN A 379 4.95 5.01 16.35
N VAL A 380 4.40 3.87 15.93
CA VAL A 380 2.96 3.64 15.87
C VAL A 380 2.50 2.84 17.08
N ASP A 381 1.60 3.40 17.88
CA ASP A 381 0.97 2.82 19.07
C ASP A 381 1.91 2.38 20.20
N TYR A 382 3.23 2.45 20.01
CA TYR A 382 4.21 1.97 20.98
C TYR A 382 4.17 2.73 22.32
N GLU A 383 3.75 4.00 22.31
CA GLU A 383 3.59 4.82 23.52
C GLU A 383 2.49 4.31 24.45
N SER A 384 1.48 3.63 23.89
CA SER A 384 0.41 2.97 24.63
C SER A 384 0.87 1.72 25.37
N TYR A 385 2.13 1.31 25.17
CA TYR A 385 2.76 0.18 25.86
C TYR A 385 3.90 0.64 26.75
N THR A 386 4.12 -0.10 27.83
CA THR A 386 5.33 -0.03 28.66
C THR A 386 6.27 -1.12 28.18
N TRP A 387 7.51 -0.76 27.89
CA TRP A 387 8.51 -1.66 27.33
C TRP A 387 9.59 -1.98 28.35
N SER A 388 9.79 -3.27 28.61
CA SER A 388 10.86 -3.76 29.49
C SER A 388 11.76 -4.72 28.74
N LYS A 389 13.06 -4.42 28.71
CA LYS A 389 14.05 -5.32 28.07
C LYS A 389 14.24 -6.56 28.94
N LEU A 390 14.09 -7.74 28.34
CA LEU A 390 14.28 -9.02 29.00
C LEU A 390 15.72 -9.51 28.82
N ASN A 391 16.27 -10.11 29.88
CA ASN A 391 17.60 -10.71 29.83
C ASN A 391 17.52 -12.18 29.41
N SER A 392 18.12 -12.51 28.26
CA SER A 392 18.17 -13.87 27.73
C SER A 392 18.99 -14.84 28.56
N ASP A 393 19.85 -14.40 29.48
CA ASP A 393 20.65 -15.29 30.34
C ASP A 393 19.97 -15.57 31.70
N ASP A 394 18.90 -14.84 32.04
CA ASP A 394 18.15 -15.02 33.28
C ASP A 394 17.12 -16.17 33.14
N ALA A 395 17.17 -17.15 34.05
CA ALA A 395 16.29 -18.30 34.05
C ALA A 395 14.80 -17.92 34.21
N SER A 396 14.49 -16.84 34.95
CA SER A 396 13.13 -16.34 35.14
C SER A 396 12.57 -15.76 33.84
N HIS A 397 13.37 -14.93 33.16
CA HIS A 397 12.98 -14.35 31.87
C HIS A 397 12.91 -15.40 30.77
N LYS A 398 13.82 -16.39 30.72
CA LYS A 398 13.72 -17.52 29.78
C LYS A 398 12.41 -18.28 29.95
N LYS A 399 12.03 -18.56 31.19
CA LYS A 399 10.77 -19.24 31.48
C LYS A 399 9.57 -18.42 30.98
N MET A 400 9.55 -17.13 31.30
CA MET A 400 8.51 -16.21 30.81
C MET A 400 8.46 -16.19 29.28
N ILE A 401 9.62 -16.11 28.61
CA ILE A 401 9.69 -16.10 27.15
C ILE A 401 9.05 -17.35 26.55
N ASN A 402 9.36 -18.52 27.10
CA ASN A 402 8.78 -19.77 26.65
C ASN A 402 7.26 -19.80 26.87
N GLU A 403 6.77 -19.34 28.03
CA GLU A 403 5.35 -19.30 28.35
C GLU A 403 4.55 -18.34 27.43
N TYR A 404 5.16 -17.24 26.96
CA TYR A 404 4.55 -16.34 25.97
C TYR A 404 4.62 -16.89 24.54
N LEU A 405 5.65 -17.68 24.20
CA LEU A 405 5.73 -18.36 22.91
C LEU A 405 4.79 -19.58 22.84
N ASP A 406 4.52 -20.23 23.96
CA ASP A 406 3.62 -21.39 24.02
C ASP A 406 2.18 -21.02 24.40
N TRP A 407 1.90 -19.72 24.64
CA TRP A 407 0.61 -19.21 25.12
C TRP A 407 0.11 -19.89 26.41
N THR A 408 1.02 -20.41 27.22
CA THR A 408 0.75 -21.02 28.53
C THR A 408 0.91 -20.04 29.70
N CYS A 409 1.30 -18.80 29.39
CA CYS A 409 1.47 -17.71 30.37
C CYS A 409 0.15 -17.27 31.03
N LYS A 410 0.31 -16.63 32.18
CA LYS A 410 -0.73 -15.84 32.86
C LYS A 410 -0.25 -14.39 32.98
N ASP A 411 -1.19 -13.45 33.07
CA ASP A 411 -0.82 -12.07 33.32
C ASP A 411 -0.31 -11.86 34.76
N LYS A 412 0.18 -10.65 35.07
CA LYS A 412 0.67 -10.28 36.42
C LYS A 412 -0.40 -10.42 37.52
N ALA A 413 -1.68 -10.38 37.16
CA ALA A 413 -2.80 -10.55 38.07
C ALA A 413 -3.29 -12.02 38.16
N GLY A 414 -2.63 -12.95 37.45
CA GLY A 414 -2.98 -14.37 37.43
C GLY A 414 -4.11 -14.74 36.47
N ARG A 415 -4.53 -13.83 35.58
CA ARG A 415 -5.56 -14.08 34.56
C ARG A 415 -5.03 -15.05 33.51
N SER A 416 -5.88 -15.99 33.11
CA SER A 416 -5.56 -17.00 32.09
C SER A 416 -5.52 -16.38 30.69
N PHE A 417 -4.72 -16.98 29.81
CA PHE A 417 -4.69 -16.70 28.39
C PHE A 417 -6.08 -16.92 27.75
N THR A 418 -6.48 -15.99 26.88
CA THR A 418 -7.76 -16.05 26.17
C THR A 418 -7.54 -16.08 24.67
N GLN A 419 -6.71 -15.16 24.14
CA GLN A 419 -6.44 -15.10 22.71
C GLN A 419 -5.03 -14.56 22.46
N GLY A 420 -4.38 -15.06 21.41
CA GLY A 420 -3.02 -14.68 21.03
C GLY A 420 -2.93 -14.25 19.57
N LYS A 421 -1.98 -13.37 19.28
CA LYS A 421 -1.64 -12.95 17.92
C LYS A 421 -0.12 -12.98 17.75
N ILE A 422 0.31 -13.56 16.64
CA ILE A 422 1.72 -13.60 16.26
C ILE A 422 1.99 -12.52 15.23
N PHE A 423 2.97 -11.66 15.52
CA PHE A 423 3.58 -10.76 14.56
C PHE A 423 4.76 -11.47 13.91
N LYS A 424 4.66 -11.75 12.61
CA LYS A 424 5.71 -12.43 11.85
C LYS A 424 5.70 -12.01 10.40
#